data_AF-A0A2S4V978-F1
#
_entry.id   AF-A0A2S4V978-F1
#
_cell.length_a   1.000
_cell.length_b   1.000
_cell.length_c   1.000
_cell.angle_alpha   90.00
_cell.angle_beta   90.00
_cell.angle_gamma   90.00
#
_symmetry.space_group_name_H-M   'P 1'
#
loop_
_entity.id
_entity.type
_entity.pdbx_description
1 polymer ?
#
loop_
_entity_poly.entity_id
_entity_poly.type
_entity_poly.pdbx_seq_one_letter_code
_entity_poly.pdbx_strand_id
1 'polypeptide(L)'
;MSTIGFFRGGFVTFVLMALITSLNSGPVSAEKVLCDYHFSPTRDHTPGKASCIAKSNLKRDYACVPNSCSTTNGLNYPSLQFVNCLNTRGIPRQLVLVKQYFRQDRHIAAQDRDQTYWECPYEGGNDVMISCDACS
;
A
#
# COMPACT_ATOMS: atom_id res chain seq x y z
N MET A 1 12.59 -13.51 -73.14
CA MET A 1 12.11 -13.94 -71.81
C MET A 1 13.30 -14.03 -70.88
N SER A 2 13.31 -13.22 -69.82
CA SER A 2 13.84 -13.56 -68.49
C SER A 2 13.50 -12.39 -67.57
N THR A 3 12.62 -12.65 -66.62
CA THR A 3 12.06 -11.69 -65.66
C THR A 3 13.12 -11.30 -64.62
N ILE A 4 13.31 -10.00 -64.44
CA ILE A 4 14.13 -9.41 -63.38
C ILE A 4 13.43 -9.67 -62.05
N GLY A 5 14.07 -10.44 -61.16
CA GLY A 5 13.59 -10.70 -59.81
C GLY A 5 13.63 -9.42 -58.97
N PHE A 6 12.47 -8.77 -58.87
CA PHE A 6 12.17 -7.75 -57.88
C PHE A 6 12.07 -8.35 -56.47
N PHE A 7 12.07 -7.48 -55.46
CA PHE A 7 11.87 -7.72 -54.02
C PHE A 7 13.13 -7.89 -53.15
N ARG A 8 13.96 -6.84 -53.12
CA ARG A 8 14.64 -6.43 -51.89
C ARG A 8 13.75 -5.41 -51.17
N GLY A 9 13.24 -5.77 -49.99
CA GLY A 9 12.60 -4.80 -49.10
C GLY A 9 11.45 -5.40 -48.31
N GLY A 10 11.74 -5.95 -47.14
CA GLY A 10 10.67 -6.49 -46.31
C GLY A 10 11.10 -7.13 -44.99
N PHE A 11 12.06 -6.56 -44.26
CA PHE A 11 12.40 -7.06 -42.91
C PHE A 11 12.83 -5.96 -41.93
N VAL A 12 12.24 -4.76 -42.00
CA VAL A 12 12.53 -3.68 -41.00
C VAL A 12 11.26 -2.94 -40.57
N THR A 13 10.20 -3.63 -40.21
CA THR A 13 8.99 -2.98 -39.65
C THR A 13 8.43 -3.62 -38.38
N PHE A 14 8.80 -4.85 -38.04
CA PHE A 14 8.22 -5.53 -36.86
C PHE A 14 8.95 -5.28 -35.54
N VAL A 15 10.16 -4.72 -35.54
CA VAL A 15 10.91 -4.46 -34.30
C VAL A 15 10.49 -3.13 -33.65
N LEU A 16 9.96 -2.17 -34.42
CA LEU A 16 9.62 -0.85 -33.87
C LEU A 16 8.32 -0.83 -33.05
N MET A 17 7.36 -1.72 -33.32
CA MET A 17 6.09 -1.78 -32.56
C MET A 17 6.23 -2.45 -31.19
N ALA A 18 7.23 -3.31 -30.99
CA ALA A 18 7.52 -3.90 -29.67
C ALA A 18 8.26 -2.93 -28.74
N LEU A 19 9.00 -1.96 -29.29
CA LEU A 19 9.64 -0.90 -28.48
C LEU A 19 8.62 0.16 -28.02
N ILE A 20 7.57 0.45 -28.80
CA ILE A 20 6.60 1.50 -28.42
C ILE A 20 5.71 1.05 -27.25
N THR A 21 5.41 -0.25 -27.12
CA THR A 21 4.63 -0.76 -25.97
C THR A 21 5.44 -0.78 -24.67
N SER A 22 6.76 -0.86 -24.73
CA SER A 22 7.63 -0.86 -23.55
C SER A 22 7.99 0.55 -23.04
N LEU A 23 7.81 1.61 -23.85
CA LEU A 23 8.04 3.01 -23.43
C LEU A 23 6.81 3.73 -22.87
N ASN A 24 5.60 3.18 -23.01
CA ASN A 24 4.37 3.80 -22.48
C ASN A 24 4.01 3.40 -21.04
N SER A 25 4.73 2.47 -20.44
CA SER A 25 4.78 2.34 -18.98
C SER A 25 5.74 3.39 -18.45
N GLY A 26 5.37 4.67 -18.57
CA GLY A 26 6.05 5.72 -17.84
C GLY A 26 6.14 5.32 -16.36
N PRO A 27 7.22 5.67 -15.64
CA PRO A 27 7.28 5.40 -14.21
C PRO A 27 6.01 5.97 -13.58
N VAL A 28 5.15 5.10 -13.06
CA VAL A 28 4.03 5.52 -12.22
C VAL A 28 4.70 6.31 -11.11
N SER A 29 4.56 7.64 -11.14
CA SER A 29 5.20 8.52 -10.18
C SER A 29 4.80 8.02 -8.81
N ALA A 30 5.77 7.42 -8.10
CA ALA A 30 5.50 6.79 -6.84
C ALA A 30 5.09 7.89 -5.86
N GLU A 31 3.84 7.84 -5.42
CA GLU A 31 3.25 8.86 -4.57
C GLU A 31 3.61 8.57 -3.12
N LYS A 32 4.00 9.61 -2.36
CA LYS A 32 4.07 9.52 -0.91
C LYS A 32 2.67 9.66 -0.35
N VAL A 33 2.20 8.63 0.36
CA VAL A 33 0.84 8.59 0.91
C VAL A 33 0.91 8.44 2.42
N LEU A 34 0.15 9.27 3.12
CA LEU A 34 -0.09 9.14 4.55
C LEU A 34 -1.29 8.19 4.74
N CYS A 35 -1.06 7.05 5.37
CA CYS A 35 -2.09 6.03 5.63
C CYS A 35 -2.88 6.38 6.90
N ASP A 36 -3.39 7.60 6.96
CA ASP A 36 -4.09 8.19 8.10
C ASP A 36 -5.59 7.82 8.17
N TYR A 37 -6.08 6.98 7.25
CA TYR A 37 -7.37 6.31 7.39
C TYR A 37 -7.23 4.80 7.60
N HIS A 38 -6.51 4.10 6.72
CA HIS A 38 -6.33 2.65 6.79
C HIS A 38 -4.93 2.24 6.34
N PHE A 39 -4.38 1.21 6.99
CA PHE A 39 -3.21 0.49 6.53
C PHE A 39 -3.34 -1.00 6.76
N SER A 40 -2.94 -1.79 5.76
CA SER A 40 -2.69 -3.23 5.86
C SER A 40 -1.41 -3.57 5.08
N PRO A 41 -0.51 -4.43 5.60
CA PRO A 41 0.73 -4.82 4.92
C PRO A 41 0.48 -5.71 3.70
N THR A 42 -0.74 -6.23 3.57
CA THR A 42 -1.17 -7.09 2.46
C THR A 42 -2.44 -6.53 1.86
N ARG A 43 -2.49 -6.51 0.54
CA ARG A 43 -3.66 -6.13 -0.25
C ARG A 43 -4.26 -7.35 -0.93
N ASP A 44 -5.56 -7.58 -0.71
CA ASP A 44 -6.27 -8.78 -1.17
C ASP A 44 -6.21 -8.99 -2.70
N HIS A 45 -6.20 -7.91 -3.46
CA HIS A 45 -6.23 -7.94 -4.93
C HIS A 45 -4.88 -7.65 -5.59
N THR A 46 -3.81 -7.46 -4.81
CA THR A 46 -2.47 -7.18 -5.37
C THR A 46 -1.39 -7.81 -4.49
N PRO A 47 -1.00 -9.06 -4.74
CA PRO A 47 0.03 -9.74 -3.97
C PRO A 47 1.32 -8.92 -3.87
N GLY A 48 1.93 -8.90 -2.69
CA GLY A 48 3.19 -8.17 -2.45
C GLY A 48 3.06 -6.65 -2.32
N LYS A 49 1.83 -6.12 -2.29
CA LYS A 49 1.57 -4.70 -2.01
C LYS A 49 0.84 -4.53 -0.68
N ALA A 50 1.16 -3.44 0.00
CA ALA A 50 0.40 -2.94 1.14
C ALA A 50 -0.80 -2.13 0.65
N SER A 51 -1.89 -2.18 1.40
CA SER A 51 -3.05 -1.31 1.26
C SER A 51 -2.85 -0.07 2.12
N CYS A 52 -3.13 1.10 1.55
CA CYS A 52 -3.02 2.38 2.24
C CYS A 52 -4.16 3.28 1.75
N ILE A 53 -4.94 3.82 2.69
CA ILE A 53 -6.00 4.79 2.37
C ILE A 53 -5.71 6.04 3.20
N ALA A 54 -5.73 7.18 2.51
CA ALA A 54 -5.61 8.49 3.12
C ALA A 54 -7.01 9.09 3.39
N LYS A 55 -7.15 9.84 4.48
CA LYS A 55 -8.38 10.61 4.79
C LYS A 55 -8.71 11.61 3.70
N SER A 56 -7.71 12.16 3.02
CA SER A 56 -7.88 13.08 1.89
C SER A 56 -8.56 12.42 0.68
N ASN A 57 -8.54 11.09 0.56
CA ASN A 57 -9.18 10.35 -0.51
C ASN A 57 -9.63 8.94 -0.10
N LEU A 58 -10.73 8.86 0.63
CA LEU A 58 -11.28 7.61 1.16
C LEU A 58 -11.70 6.57 0.09
N LYS A 59 -11.81 6.99 -1.17
CA LYS A 59 -12.18 6.10 -2.29
C LYS A 59 -10.98 5.45 -2.95
N ARG A 60 -9.75 5.89 -2.63
CA ARG A 60 -8.52 5.38 -3.23
C ARG A 60 -7.77 4.53 -2.21
N ASP A 61 -7.74 3.24 -2.49
CA ASP A 61 -6.84 2.30 -1.85
C ASP A 61 -5.56 2.18 -2.69
N TYR A 62 -4.49 2.79 -2.19
CA TYR A 62 -3.19 2.82 -2.82
C TYR A 62 -2.47 1.48 -2.65
N ALA A 63 -1.90 0.97 -3.74
CA ALA A 63 -0.98 -0.16 -3.68
C ALA A 63 0.45 0.33 -3.39
N CYS A 64 0.90 0.15 -2.16
CA CYS A 64 2.22 0.60 -1.72
C CYS A 64 3.25 -0.53 -1.67
N VAL A 65 4.51 -0.22 -1.93
CA VAL A 65 5.63 -1.15 -1.70
C VAL A 65 5.82 -1.30 -0.18
N PRO A 66 5.70 -2.52 0.39
CA PRO A 66 5.71 -2.69 1.85
C PRO A 66 6.97 -2.12 2.54
N ASN A 67 8.14 -2.26 1.92
CA ASN A 67 9.41 -1.76 2.46
C ASN A 67 9.56 -0.22 2.37
N SER A 68 8.64 0.47 1.70
CA SER A 68 8.57 1.94 1.70
C SER A 68 7.72 2.49 2.84
N CYS A 69 7.07 1.62 3.62
CA CYS A 69 6.10 1.99 4.64
C CYS A 69 6.73 1.99 6.04
N SER A 70 6.72 3.15 6.69
CA SER A 70 7.22 3.33 8.04
C SER A 70 6.33 4.27 8.84
N THR A 71 6.40 4.18 10.15
CA THR A 71 5.78 5.17 11.03
C THR A 71 6.43 6.53 10.82
N THR A 72 5.73 7.61 11.17
CA THR A 72 6.28 8.97 11.16
C THR A 72 7.59 9.13 11.95
N ASN A 73 7.87 8.23 12.89
CA ASN A 73 9.10 8.21 13.70
C ASN A 73 10.18 7.24 13.14
N GLY A 74 9.99 6.69 11.94
CA GLY A 74 10.96 5.83 11.25
C GLY A 74 10.93 4.35 11.63
N LEU A 75 10.00 3.91 12.49
CA LEU A 75 9.82 2.48 12.77
C LEU A 75 9.16 1.79 11.57
N ASN A 76 9.72 0.67 11.13
CA ASN A 76 9.09 -0.15 10.10
C ASN A 76 7.74 -0.70 10.59
N TYR A 77 6.79 -0.87 9.67
CA TYR A 77 5.46 -1.38 9.98
C TYR A 77 5.44 -2.65 10.86
N PRO A 78 6.29 -3.69 10.66
CA PRO A 78 6.24 -4.89 11.49
C PRO A 78 6.43 -4.65 12.99
N SER A 79 6.97 -3.48 13.36
CA SER A 79 7.18 -3.05 14.75
C SER A 79 6.07 -2.17 15.31
N LEU A 80 5.03 -1.84 14.51
CA LEU A 80 3.91 -1.01 14.94
C LEU A 80 3.08 -1.73 16.00
N GLN A 81 2.87 -1.05 17.12
CA GLN A 81 2.17 -1.55 18.28
C GLN A 81 1.26 -0.45 18.83
N PHE A 82 0.11 -0.86 19.36
CA PHE A 82 -0.76 0.01 20.13
C PHE A 82 -0.91 -0.52 21.55
N VAL A 83 -1.19 0.38 22.49
CA VAL A 83 -1.22 0.10 23.92
C VAL A 83 -2.55 0.50 24.53
N ASN A 84 -2.87 -0.11 25.68
CA ASN A 84 -4.06 0.22 26.48
C ASN A 84 -5.36 0.21 25.66
N CYS A 85 -5.53 -0.80 24.80
CA CYS A 85 -6.71 -0.94 23.95
C CYS A 85 -7.83 -1.69 24.68
N LEU A 86 -9.04 -1.59 24.14
CA LEU A 86 -10.24 -2.24 24.67
C LEU A 86 -10.93 -3.00 23.54
N ASN A 87 -11.51 -4.17 23.79
CA ASN A 87 -12.44 -4.73 22.80
C ASN A 87 -13.83 -4.10 22.96
N THR A 88 -14.78 -4.50 22.11
CA THR A 88 -16.17 -4.01 22.13
C THR A 88 -16.93 -4.32 23.43
N ARG A 89 -16.39 -5.20 24.29
CA ARG A 89 -16.95 -5.52 25.62
C ARG A 89 -16.24 -4.77 26.75
N GLY A 90 -15.31 -3.87 26.44
CA GLY A 90 -14.52 -3.13 27.42
C GLY A 90 -13.41 -3.97 28.09
N ILE A 91 -13.08 -5.14 27.56
CA ILE A 91 -11.98 -5.96 28.09
C ILE A 91 -10.66 -5.31 27.68
N PRO A 92 -9.73 -5.07 28.60
CA PRO A 92 -8.47 -4.40 28.29
C PRO A 92 -7.47 -5.33 27.61
N ARG A 93 -6.64 -4.73 26.75
CA ARG A 93 -5.47 -5.33 26.13
C ARG A 93 -4.31 -4.35 26.22
N GLN A 94 -3.29 -4.75 26.98
CA GLN A 94 -2.14 -3.88 27.23
C GLN A 94 -1.34 -3.57 25.96
N LEU A 95 -1.25 -4.55 25.04
CA LEU A 95 -0.45 -4.46 23.83
C LEU A 95 -1.16 -5.17 22.66
N VAL A 96 -1.28 -4.48 21.53
CA VAL A 96 -1.80 -5.01 20.27
C VAL A 96 -0.66 -5.02 19.25
N LEU A 97 -0.31 -6.20 18.74
CA LEU A 97 0.65 -6.35 17.66
C LEU A 97 -0.09 -6.17 16.33
N VAL A 98 0.08 -5.00 15.72
CA VAL A 98 -0.81 -4.57 14.64
C VAL A 98 -0.63 -5.42 13.39
N LYS A 99 -1.73 -6.01 12.91
CA LYS A 99 -1.84 -6.69 11.61
C LYS A 99 -2.44 -5.78 10.53
N GLN A 100 -3.35 -4.90 10.92
CA GLN A 100 -3.89 -3.80 10.12
C GLN A 100 -4.64 -2.85 11.04
N TYR A 101 -4.97 -1.66 10.56
CA TYR A 101 -5.78 -0.73 11.33
C TYR A 101 -6.72 0.12 10.48
N PHE A 102 -7.75 0.64 11.14
CA PHE A 102 -8.60 1.72 10.67
C PHE A 102 -8.61 2.83 11.71
N ARG A 103 -8.43 4.07 11.29
CA ARG A 103 -8.47 5.23 12.18
C ARG A 103 -9.89 5.78 12.24
N GLN A 104 -10.40 5.94 13.46
CA GLN A 104 -11.67 6.58 13.76
C GLN A 104 -11.42 7.97 14.37
N ASP A 105 -12.48 8.68 14.75
CA ASP A 105 -12.36 10.04 15.29
C ASP A 105 -11.65 10.09 16.66
N ARG A 106 -11.84 9.06 17.50
CA ARG A 106 -11.33 9.04 18.89
C ARG A 106 -10.38 7.88 19.21
N HIS A 107 -10.29 6.90 18.32
CA HIS A 107 -9.48 5.70 18.54
C HIS A 107 -9.04 5.10 17.22
N ILE A 108 -8.15 4.11 17.31
CA ILE A 108 -7.78 3.22 16.21
C ILE A 108 -8.48 1.89 16.42
N ALA A 109 -9.20 1.41 15.41
CA ALA A 109 -9.66 0.03 15.35
C ALA A 109 -8.52 -0.82 14.76
N ALA A 110 -7.76 -1.47 15.62
CA ALA A 110 -6.59 -2.25 15.24
C ALA A 110 -6.89 -3.74 15.29
N GLN A 111 -6.51 -4.46 14.23
CA GLN A 111 -6.56 -5.92 14.23
C GLN A 111 -5.25 -6.47 14.80
N ASP A 112 -5.34 -7.30 15.83
CA ASP A 112 -4.20 -8.06 16.36
C ASP A 112 -3.89 -9.27 15.44
N ARG A 113 -2.75 -9.93 15.65
CA ARG A 113 -2.34 -11.12 14.87
C ARG A 113 -3.32 -12.29 14.99
N ASP A 114 -4.03 -12.38 16.10
CA ASP A 114 -5.10 -13.37 16.34
C ASP A 114 -6.42 -13.03 15.63
N GLN A 115 -6.44 -11.96 14.82
CA GLN A 115 -7.58 -11.43 14.07
C GLN A 115 -8.63 -10.69 14.90
N THR A 116 -8.45 -10.58 16.21
CA THR A 116 -9.34 -9.80 17.09
C THR A 116 -9.14 -8.31 16.85
N TYR A 117 -10.24 -7.57 16.81
CA TYR A 117 -10.23 -6.13 16.76
C TYR A 117 -10.25 -5.51 18.15
N TRP A 118 -9.41 -4.50 18.34
CA TRP A 118 -9.28 -3.71 19.54
C TRP A 118 -9.41 -2.22 19.20
N GLU A 119 -10.13 -1.49 20.02
CA GLU A 119 -10.24 -0.05 20.01
C GLU A 119 -9.12 0.54 20.87
N CYS A 120 -8.17 1.23 20.25
CA CYS A 120 -7.00 1.81 20.88
C CYS A 120 -7.16 3.34 20.93
N PRO A 121 -7.52 3.94 22.08
CA PRO A 121 -7.78 5.37 22.18
C PRO A 121 -6.54 6.23 21.89
N TYR A 122 -6.72 7.39 21.25
CA TYR A 122 -5.60 8.30 20.96
C TYR A 122 -4.98 8.90 22.23
N GLU A 123 -5.80 9.16 23.26
CA GLU A 123 -5.34 9.64 24.57
C GLU A 123 -4.32 8.70 25.23
N GLY A 124 -4.31 7.42 24.84
CA GLY A 124 -3.32 6.42 25.27
C GLY A 124 -1.96 6.52 24.57
N GLY A 125 -1.73 7.54 23.72
CA GLY A 125 -0.49 7.70 22.95
C GLY A 125 -0.45 6.87 21.66
N ASN A 126 -1.61 6.40 21.19
CA ASN A 126 -1.71 5.56 19.99
C ASN A 126 -1.72 6.36 18.67
N ASP A 127 -1.47 7.67 18.70
CA ASP A 127 -1.50 8.56 17.53
C ASP A 127 -0.26 8.43 16.63
N VAL A 128 0.14 7.18 16.35
CA VAL A 128 1.22 6.85 15.41
C VAL A 128 0.59 6.37 14.11
N MET A 129 1.08 6.85 12.97
CA MET A 129 0.56 6.51 11.65
C MET A 129 1.67 6.07 10.71
N ILE A 130 1.32 5.23 9.74
CA ILE A 130 2.20 4.79 8.65
C ILE A 130 2.14 5.81 7.50
N SER A 131 3.30 6.15 6.96
CA SER A 131 3.45 6.75 5.64
C SER A 131 4.23 5.82 4.73
N CYS A 132 3.86 5.77 3.47
CA CYS A 132 4.54 4.99 2.44
C CYS A 132 5.04 5.91 1.34
N ASP A 133 6.31 5.78 0.95
CA ASP A 133 6.92 6.66 -0.07
C ASP A 133 6.75 6.14 -1.51
N ALA A 134 6.30 4.89 -1.69
CA ALA A 134 6.16 4.29 -3.01
C ALA A 134 4.79 3.62 -3.22
N CYS A 135 3.80 4.43 -3.61
CA CYS A 135 2.42 4.01 -3.83
C CYS A 135 1.91 4.34 -5.25
N SER A 136 0.94 3.55 -5.71
CA SER A 136 0.24 3.72 -6.99
C SER A 136 -1.26 3.49 -6.83
#